data_AF-A0A936MKE0-F1
#
_entry.id   AF-A0A936MKE0-F1
#
_cell.length_a   1.000
_cell.length_b   1.000
_cell.length_c   1.000
_cell.angle_alpha   90.00
_cell.angle_beta   90.00
_cell.angle_gamma   90.00
#
_symmetry.space_group_name_H-M   'P 1'
#
loop_
_entity.id
_entity.type
_entity.pdbx_description
1 polymer ?
#
loop_
_entity_poly.entity_id
_entity_poly.type
_entity_poly.pdbx_seq_one_letter_code
_entity_poly.pdbx_strand_id
1 'polypeptide(L)'
;MARIEGPKFPGPFIVDLTPEQAHLVDLAPNAMQGARGVQPNIEGVLEELAAAIPKYANDLEIHPDIYPRIVESTAAIPELASKVKKLEKLLEVAKESLVRLVNNREEDISDIGARAADKGTRGKKSELLAHFEQTIKYRSQIAEKAAKTRKKNAAAEGNAGEGEP
;
A
#
# COMPACT_ATOMS: atom_id res chain seq x y z
N MET A 1 -5.51 2.12 -21.66
CA MET A 1 -5.46 3.30 -20.77
C MET A 1 -4.15 3.98 -21.06
N ALA A 2 -4.07 5.31 -21.10
CA ALA A 2 -2.79 5.95 -21.38
C ALA A 2 -1.70 5.47 -20.41
N ARG A 3 -0.48 5.33 -20.94
CA ARG A 3 0.73 5.04 -20.18
C ARG A 3 0.80 5.98 -18.96
N ILE A 4 1.02 5.42 -17.78
CA ILE A 4 1.11 6.20 -16.55
C ILE A 4 2.55 6.70 -16.42
N GLU A 5 2.69 8.01 -16.34
CA GLU A 5 3.94 8.71 -16.04
C GLU A 5 3.81 9.47 -14.73
N GLY A 6 4.94 9.69 -14.06
CA GLY A 6 5.00 10.43 -12.80
C GLY A 6 6.43 10.84 -12.48
N PRO A 7 6.61 11.85 -11.61
CA PRO A 7 7.94 12.30 -11.21
C PRO A 7 8.72 11.16 -10.55
N LYS A 8 10.06 11.20 -10.67
CA LYS A 8 10.92 10.29 -9.91
C LYS A 8 10.82 10.63 -8.44
N PHE A 9 10.79 9.62 -7.58
CA PHE A 9 10.81 9.82 -6.14
C PHE A 9 12.12 10.51 -5.73
N PRO A 10 12.07 11.69 -5.09
CA PRO A 10 13.28 12.45 -4.72
C PRO A 10 13.80 12.10 -3.33
N GLY A 11 13.09 11.25 -2.57
CA GLY A 11 13.41 10.95 -1.18
C GLY A 11 14.50 9.87 -1.01
N PRO A 12 14.85 9.57 0.26
CA PRO A 12 15.85 8.55 0.57
C PRO A 12 15.33 7.15 0.21
N PHE A 13 16.20 6.30 -0.33
CA PHE A 13 15.87 4.91 -0.67
C PHE A 13 16.16 3.91 0.45
N ILE A 14 16.84 4.36 1.51
CA ILE A 14 17.27 3.53 2.63
C ILE A 14 16.76 4.17 3.92
N VAL A 15 16.10 3.35 4.74
CA VAL A 15 15.76 3.67 6.13
C VAL A 15 16.44 2.64 7.00
N ASP A 16 17.47 3.06 7.73
CA ASP A 16 18.20 2.19 8.64
C ASP A 16 17.49 2.09 10.00
N LEU A 17 17.16 0.87 10.43
CA LEU A 17 16.54 0.56 11.72
C LEU A 17 17.53 -0.07 12.72
N THR A 18 18.80 -0.24 12.32
CA THR A 18 19.85 -0.85 13.18
C THR A 18 20.00 -0.13 14.53
N PRO A 19 19.94 1.22 14.60
CA PRO A 19 20.04 1.91 15.90
C PRO A 19 18.91 1.57 16.88
N GLU A 20 17.72 1.21 16.39
CA GLU A 20 16.53 0.91 17.20
C GLU A 20 16.35 -0.57 17.46
N GLN A 21 17.32 -1.43 17.10
CA GLN A 21 17.21 -2.89 17.19
C GLN A 21 16.69 -3.39 18.55
N ALA A 22 17.04 -2.70 19.65
CA ALA A 22 16.63 -3.05 21.01
C ALA A 22 15.12 -2.83 21.27
N HIS A 23 14.47 -1.99 20.47
CA HIS A 23 13.05 -1.63 20.60
C HIS A 23 12.17 -2.30 19.53
N LEU A 24 12.76 -2.93 18.50
CA LEU A 24 12.00 -3.58 17.43
C LEU A 24 11.46 -4.93 17.92
N VAL A 25 10.15 -5.11 17.78
CA VAL A 25 9.45 -6.32 18.17
C VAL A 25 8.51 -6.77 17.05
N ASP A 26 8.48 -8.08 16.78
CA ASP A 26 7.50 -8.69 15.88
C ASP A 26 6.30 -9.15 16.72
N LEU A 27 5.27 -8.32 16.77
CA LEU A 27 4.05 -8.61 17.52
C LEU A 27 3.18 -9.59 16.74
N ALA A 28 2.61 -10.58 17.43
CA ALA A 28 1.69 -11.54 16.83
C ALA A 28 0.50 -10.84 16.15
N PRO A 29 -0.15 -11.49 15.17
CA PRO A 29 -1.35 -10.94 14.52
C PRO A 29 -2.39 -10.50 15.56
N ASN A 30 -2.95 -9.29 15.36
CA ASN A 30 -3.92 -8.64 16.26
C ASN A 30 -3.39 -8.22 17.64
N ALA A 31 -2.12 -8.42 17.98
CA ALA A 31 -1.57 -7.98 19.27
C ALA A 31 -1.51 -6.44 19.41
N MET A 32 -1.68 -5.69 18.32
CA MET A 32 -1.85 -4.24 18.34
C MET A 32 -3.26 -3.80 18.77
N GLN A 33 -4.25 -4.71 18.78
CA GLN A 33 -5.62 -4.38 19.14
C GLN A 33 -5.72 -4.05 20.63
N GLY A 34 -6.24 -2.86 20.94
CA GLY A 34 -6.32 -2.37 22.32
C GLY A 34 -5.02 -1.78 22.88
N ALA A 35 -3.98 -1.65 22.04
CA ALA A 35 -2.78 -0.90 22.42
C ALA A 35 -3.15 0.55 22.77
N ARG A 36 -2.57 1.06 23.87
CA ARG A 36 -2.84 2.42 24.34
C ARG A 36 -2.03 3.42 23.53
N GLY A 37 -2.68 4.52 23.13
CA GLY A 37 -2.02 5.67 22.53
C GLY A 37 -1.63 6.73 23.57
N VAL A 38 -0.78 7.66 23.14
CA VAL A 38 -0.44 8.87 23.90
C VAL A 38 -1.72 9.63 24.24
N GLN A 39 -1.85 10.05 25.49
CA GLN A 39 -2.99 10.83 25.98
C GLN A 39 -2.66 12.33 25.98
N PRO A 40 -3.69 13.20 26.00
CA PRO A 40 -3.48 14.63 26.23
C PRO A 40 -2.67 14.88 27.51
N ASN A 41 -1.83 15.92 27.50
CA ASN A 41 -0.98 16.32 28.64
C ASN A 41 0.13 15.33 29.03
N ILE A 42 0.62 14.50 28.11
CA ILE A 42 1.75 13.59 28.40
C ILE A 42 3.00 14.34 28.87
N GLU A 43 3.29 15.51 28.30
CA GLU A 43 4.46 16.33 28.65
C GLU A 43 4.42 16.76 30.13
N GLY A 44 3.28 17.28 30.58
CA GLY A 44 3.08 17.64 31.99
C GLY A 44 3.20 16.45 32.93
N VAL A 45 2.73 15.26 32.52
CA VAL A 45 2.92 14.03 33.31
C VAL A 45 4.40 13.65 33.40
N LEU A 46 5.15 13.74 32.30
CA LEU A 46 6.58 13.42 32.31
C LEU A 46 7.40 14.39 33.18
N GLU A 47 7.05 15.68 33.16
CA GLU A 47 7.64 16.70 34.04
C GLU A 47 7.32 16.43 35.52
N GLU A 48 6.07 16.10 35.84
CA GLU A 48 5.64 15.74 37.19
C GLU A 48 6.42 14.50 37.69
N LEU A 49 6.49 13.45 36.88
CA LEU A 49 7.22 12.23 37.22
C LEU A 49 8.71 12.51 37.43
N ALA A 50 9.33 13.34 36.60
CA ALA A 50 10.74 13.73 36.76
C ALA A 50 11.02 14.43 38.09
N ALA A 51 10.09 15.24 38.59
CA ALA A 51 10.23 15.94 39.87
C ALA A 51 9.84 15.08 41.09
N ALA A 52 8.87 14.18 40.94
CA ALA A 52 8.28 13.41 42.02
C ALA A 52 9.02 12.09 42.32
N ILE A 53 9.46 11.37 41.29
CA ILE A 53 10.13 10.06 41.45
C ILE A 53 11.36 10.13 42.37
N PRO A 54 12.27 11.12 42.24
CA PRO A 54 13.42 11.21 43.14
C PRO A 54 13.06 11.39 44.62
N LYS A 55 11.85 11.88 44.93
CA LYS A 55 11.41 12.20 46.28
C LYS A 55 10.54 11.11 46.90
N TYR A 56 9.65 10.51 46.10
CA TYR A 56 8.55 9.68 46.61
C TYR A 56 8.56 8.24 46.07
N ALA A 57 9.52 7.83 45.23
CA ALA A 57 9.52 6.49 44.66
C ALA A 57 9.53 5.37 45.71
N ASN A 58 10.26 5.56 46.81
CA ASN A 58 10.32 4.59 47.91
C ASN A 58 8.98 4.50 48.65
N ASP A 59 8.35 5.66 48.92
CA ASP A 59 7.04 5.72 49.60
C ASP A 59 5.92 5.10 48.76
N LEU A 60 6.07 5.13 47.44
CA LEU A 60 5.16 4.51 46.47
C LEU A 60 5.53 3.06 46.13
N GLU A 61 6.58 2.50 46.75
CA GLU A 61 7.11 1.16 46.49
C GLU A 61 7.37 0.89 44.98
N ILE A 62 7.78 1.92 44.25
CA ILE A 62 8.05 1.83 42.80
C ILE A 62 9.39 1.12 42.59
N HIS A 63 9.38 0.06 41.79
CA HIS A 63 10.61 -0.61 41.39
C HIS A 63 11.56 0.37 40.67
N PRO A 64 12.87 0.41 41.02
CA PRO A 64 13.81 1.41 40.53
C PRO A 64 13.91 1.47 38.99
N ASP A 65 13.70 0.35 38.31
CA ASP A 65 13.75 0.28 36.84
C ASP A 65 12.53 0.87 36.12
N ILE A 66 11.41 1.18 36.81
CA ILE A 66 10.20 1.66 36.14
C ILE A 66 10.45 3.03 35.47
N TYR A 67 10.99 3.99 36.22
CA TYR A 67 11.21 5.34 35.69
C TYR A 67 12.28 5.40 34.59
N PRO A 68 13.44 4.72 34.69
CA PRO A 68 14.37 4.56 33.58
C PRO A 68 13.72 4.03 32.30
N ARG A 69 12.84 3.02 32.38
CA ARG A 69 12.11 2.52 31.19
C ARG A 69 11.18 3.57 30.58
N ILE A 70 10.55 4.41 31.40
CA ILE A 70 9.73 5.53 30.90
C ILE A 70 10.63 6.54 30.17
N VAL A 71 11.77 6.91 30.73
CA VAL A 71 12.73 7.83 30.10
C VAL A 71 13.25 7.29 28.77
N GLU A 72 13.67 6.03 28.75
CA GLU A 72 14.16 5.35 27.55
C GLU A 72 13.10 5.30 26.44
N SER A 73 11.89 4.82 26.76
CA SER A 73 10.81 4.76 25.77
C SER A 73 10.38 6.15 25.28
N THR A 74 10.34 7.16 26.16
CA THR A 74 10.02 8.55 25.79
C THR A 74 11.01 9.10 24.76
N ALA A 75 12.31 8.80 24.91
CA ALA A 75 13.33 9.20 23.96
C ALA A 75 13.26 8.42 22.63
N ALA A 76 12.95 7.12 22.69
CA ALA A 76 12.94 6.25 21.50
C ALA A 76 11.70 6.41 20.60
N ILE A 77 10.54 6.72 21.17
CA ILE A 77 9.26 6.87 20.44
C ILE A 77 9.36 7.85 19.24
N PRO A 78 9.83 9.11 19.39
CA PRO A 78 9.88 10.05 18.28
C PRO A 78 10.81 9.60 17.16
N GLU A 79 11.94 8.97 17.49
CA GLU A 79 12.88 8.43 16.51
C GLU A 79 12.25 7.30 15.70
N LEU A 80 11.64 6.32 16.38
CA LEU A 80 10.95 5.23 15.72
C LEU A 80 9.76 5.73 14.88
N ALA A 81 8.97 6.68 15.38
CA ALA A 81 7.86 7.28 14.66
C ALA A 81 8.31 8.00 13.38
N SER A 82 9.44 8.69 13.41
CA SER A 82 10.04 9.32 12.23
C SER A 82 10.43 8.28 11.16
N LYS A 83 11.00 7.15 11.58
CA LYS A 83 11.37 6.05 10.68
C LYS A 83 10.16 5.34 10.09
N VAL A 84 9.10 5.12 10.89
CA VAL A 84 7.82 4.57 10.42
C VAL A 84 7.25 5.42 9.29
N LYS A 85 7.17 6.75 9.44
CA LYS A 85 6.66 7.64 8.37
C LYS A 85 7.46 7.53 7.07
N LYS A 86 8.79 7.38 7.17
CA LYS A 86 9.67 7.19 5.99
C LYS A 86 9.41 5.84 5.31
N LEU A 87 9.24 4.78 6.10
CA LEU A 87 8.92 3.44 5.60
C LEU A 87 7.55 3.40 4.93
N GLU A 88 6.54 4.03 5.53
CA GLU A 88 5.20 4.16 4.94
C GLU A 88 5.26 4.83 3.57
N LYS A 89 6.03 5.92 3.44
CA LYS A 89 6.19 6.60 2.15
C LYS A 89 6.94 5.73 1.13
N LEU A 90 7.98 4.99 1.56
CA LEU A 90 8.68 4.05 0.67
C LEU A 90 7.76 2.91 0.22
N LEU A 91 6.91 2.39 1.11
CA LEU A 91 5.93 1.37 0.77
C LEU A 91 4.89 1.89 -0.22
N GLU A 92 4.41 3.13 -0.03
CA GLU A 92 3.52 3.82 -0.96
C GLU A 92 4.16 3.92 -2.36
N VAL A 93 5.39 4.46 -2.44
CA VAL A 93 6.12 4.62 -3.71
C VAL A 93 6.37 3.28 -4.40
N ALA A 94 6.66 2.22 -3.63
CA ALA A 94 6.84 0.87 -4.17
C ALA A 94 5.52 0.33 -4.76
N LYS A 95 4.39 0.52 -4.07
CA LYS A 95 3.06 0.13 -4.56
C LYS A 95 2.66 0.89 -5.82
N GLU A 96 2.85 2.22 -5.83
CA GLU A 96 2.58 3.07 -7.00
C GLU A 96 3.44 2.65 -8.20
N SER A 97 4.73 2.42 -7.96
CA SER A 97 5.66 1.98 -9.00
C SER A 97 5.28 0.61 -9.56
N LEU A 98 4.83 -0.32 -8.72
CA LEU A 98 4.34 -1.62 -9.15
C LEU A 98 3.09 -1.48 -10.03
N VAL A 99 2.11 -0.69 -9.59
CA VAL A 99 0.89 -0.44 -10.38
C VAL A 99 1.24 0.19 -11.72
N ARG A 100 2.14 1.19 -11.73
CA ARG A 100 2.62 1.82 -12.96
C ARG A 100 3.27 0.82 -13.91
N LEU A 101 4.19 -0.01 -13.41
CA LEU A 101 4.90 -1.01 -14.21
C LEU A 101 3.94 -2.03 -14.80
N VAL A 102 2.98 -2.50 -14.01
CA VAL A 102 1.93 -3.42 -14.49
C VAL A 102 1.11 -2.73 -15.57
N ASN A 103 0.52 -1.56 -15.31
CA ASN A 103 -0.30 -0.85 -16.29
C ASN A 103 0.44 -0.61 -17.61
N ASN A 104 1.68 -0.11 -17.54
CA ASN A 104 2.44 0.21 -18.74
C ASN A 104 2.79 -1.06 -19.53
N ARG A 105 3.10 -2.17 -18.85
CA ARG A 105 3.28 -3.47 -19.51
C ARG A 105 2.01 -3.93 -20.20
N GLU A 106 0.85 -3.84 -19.54
CA GLU A 106 -0.42 -4.25 -20.13
C GLU A 106 -0.81 -3.39 -21.34
N GLU A 107 -0.54 -2.08 -21.29
CA GLU A 107 -0.77 -1.18 -22.44
C GLU A 107 0.16 -1.51 -23.60
N ASP A 108 1.46 -1.73 -23.35
CA ASP A 108 2.43 -2.12 -24.38
C ASP A 108 2.03 -3.46 -25.05
N ILE A 109 1.59 -4.45 -24.27
CA ILE A 109 1.07 -5.74 -24.78
C ILE A 109 -0.18 -5.52 -25.65
N SER A 110 -1.12 -4.69 -25.19
CA SER A 110 -2.34 -4.37 -25.93
C SER A 110 -2.04 -3.71 -27.27
N ASP A 111 -1.10 -2.76 -27.29
CA ASP A 111 -0.65 -2.06 -28.49
C ASP A 111 0.02 -3.00 -29.49
N ILE A 112 0.90 -3.88 -29.02
CA ILE A 112 1.54 -4.91 -29.86
C ILE A 112 0.47 -5.81 -30.48
N GLY A 113 -0.45 -6.33 -29.67
CA GLY A 113 -1.52 -7.20 -30.16
C GLY A 113 -2.45 -6.50 -31.16
N ALA A 114 -2.78 -5.23 -30.94
CA ALA A 114 -3.59 -4.44 -31.87
C ALA A 114 -2.89 -4.27 -33.22
N ARG A 115 -1.59 -3.92 -33.20
CA ARG A 115 -0.77 -3.75 -34.41
C ARG A 115 -0.59 -5.07 -35.17
N ALA A 116 -0.40 -6.18 -34.45
CA ALA A 116 -0.30 -7.51 -35.05
C ALA A 116 -1.61 -7.91 -35.75
N ALA A 117 -2.75 -7.70 -35.09
CA ALA A 117 -4.06 -8.00 -35.67
C ALA A 117 -4.38 -7.12 -36.90
N ASP A 118 -4.14 -5.81 -36.81
CA ASP A 118 -4.41 -4.88 -37.92
C ASP A 118 -3.53 -5.19 -39.15
N LYS A 119 -2.23 -5.40 -38.95
CA LYS A 119 -1.32 -5.79 -40.05
C LYS A 119 -1.57 -7.20 -40.58
N GLY A 120 -1.98 -8.13 -39.72
CA GLY A 120 -2.30 -9.50 -40.11
C GLY A 120 -3.57 -9.62 -40.94
N THR A 121 -4.59 -8.80 -40.64
CA THR A 121 -5.88 -8.81 -41.34
C THR A 121 -5.92 -7.86 -42.53
N ARG A 122 -5.51 -6.60 -42.35
CA ARG A 122 -5.60 -5.55 -43.39
C ARG A 122 -4.29 -5.34 -44.14
N GLY A 123 -3.16 -5.56 -43.48
CA GLY A 123 -1.82 -5.32 -44.00
C GLY A 123 -1.23 -6.43 -44.88
N LYS A 124 -2.01 -7.48 -45.21
CA LYS A 124 -1.59 -8.63 -46.04
C LYS A 124 -0.40 -9.44 -45.49
N LYS A 125 -0.20 -9.44 -44.16
CA LYS A 125 0.84 -10.23 -43.47
C LYS A 125 0.21 -11.27 -42.54
N SER A 126 -0.54 -12.21 -43.13
CA SER A 126 -1.38 -13.16 -42.38
C SER A 126 -0.59 -14.03 -41.38
N GLU A 127 0.69 -14.24 -41.62
CA GLU A 127 1.60 -14.95 -40.72
C GLU A 127 1.69 -14.31 -39.32
N LEU A 128 1.47 -12.99 -39.20
CA LEU A 128 1.47 -12.29 -37.91
C LEU A 128 0.34 -12.75 -36.99
N LEU A 129 -0.78 -13.24 -37.54
CA LEU A 129 -1.90 -13.73 -36.74
C LEU A 129 -1.53 -15.00 -35.99
N ALA A 130 -0.78 -15.91 -36.64
CA ALA A 130 -0.31 -17.14 -36.01
C ALA A 130 0.80 -16.86 -35.00
N HIS A 131 1.77 -15.99 -35.32
CA HIS A 131 2.88 -15.68 -34.42
C HIS A 131 2.46 -14.91 -33.15
N PHE A 132 1.39 -14.11 -33.21
CA PHE A 132 0.90 -13.30 -32.08
C PHE A 132 -0.46 -13.76 -31.55
N GLU A 133 -0.89 -14.99 -31.85
CA GLU A 133 -2.23 -15.50 -31.48
C GLU A 133 -2.55 -15.29 -29.99
N GLN A 134 -1.63 -15.67 -29.10
CA GLN A 134 -1.82 -15.53 -27.66
C GLN A 134 -1.92 -14.06 -27.22
N THR A 135 -1.12 -13.17 -27.79
CA THR A 135 -1.16 -11.74 -27.50
C THR A 135 -2.47 -11.10 -27.96
N ILE A 136 -2.93 -11.47 -29.16
CA ILE A 136 -4.21 -11.01 -29.72
C ILE A 136 -5.39 -11.50 -28.87
N LYS A 137 -5.36 -12.77 -28.45
CA LYS A 137 -6.36 -13.36 -27.56
C LYS A 137 -6.33 -12.75 -26.17
N TYR A 138 -5.14 -12.48 -25.62
CA TYR A 138 -4.99 -11.88 -24.30
C TYR A 138 -5.65 -10.50 -24.23
N ARG A 139 -5.41 -9.63 -25.22
CA ARG A 139 -6.06 -8.30 -25.27
C ARG A 139 -7.58 -8.36 -25.48
N SER A 140 -8.11 -9.39 -26.15
CA SER A 140 -9.55 -9.50 -26.40
C SER A 140 -10.34 -9.80 -25.12
N GLN A 141 -9.71 -10.37 -24.09
CA GLN A 141 -10.36 -10.72 -22.82
C GLN A 141 -11.08 -9.53 -22.17
N ILE A 142 -10.50 -8.32 -22.23
CA ILE A 142 -11.12 -7.11 -21.67
C ILE A 142 -12.39 -6.74 -22.45
N ALA A 143 -12.32 -6.78 -23.79
CA ALA A 143 -13.46 -6.49 -24.65
C ALA A 143 -14.57 -7.54 -24.50
N GLU A 144 -14.21 -8.82 -24.41
CA GLU A 144 -15.14 -9.93 -24.17
C GLU A 144 -15.84 -9.79 -22.82
N LYS A 145 -15.09 -9.44 -21.76
CA LYS A 145 -15.65 -9.18 -20.43
C LYS A 145 -16.62 -8.00 -20.45
N ALA A 146 -16.24 -6.89 -21.10
CA ALA A 146 -17.11 -5.72 -21.24
C ALA A 146 -18.40 -6.04 -22.01
N ALA A 147 -18.31 -6.79 -23.12
CA ALA A 147 -19.46 -7.24 -23.89
C ALA A 147 -20.38 -8.16 -23.05
N LYS A 148 -19.81 -9.08 -22.27
CA LYS A 148 -20.57 -9.95 -21.36
C LYS A 148 -21.30 -9.15 -20.28
N THR A 149 -20.65 -8.13 -19.69
CA THR A 149 -21.29 -7.23 -18.72
C THR A 149 -22.43 -6.43 -19.37
N ARG A 150 -22.23 -5.86 -20.57
CA ARG A 150 -23.29 -5.14 -21.29
C ARG A 150 -24.50 -6.05 -21.58
N LYS A 151 -24.26 -7.28 -22.05
CA LYS A 151 -25.32 -8.26 -22.31
C LYS A 151 -26.08 -8.63 -21.04
N LYS A 152 -25.39 -8.78 -19.91
CA LYS A 152 -26.03 -9.07 -18.61
C LYS A 152 -26.90 -7.89 -18.13
N ASN A 153 -26.42 -6.66 -18.29
CA ASN A 153 -27.19 -5.48 -17.87
C ASN A 153 -28.43 -5.27 -18.76
N ALA A 154 -28.31 -5.43 -20.08
CA ALA A 154 -29.45 -5.34 -21.00
C ALA A 154 -30.51 -6.42 -20.73
N ALA A 155 -30.09 -7.64 -20.36
CA ALA A 155 -31.01 -8.70 -19.95
C ALA A 155 -31.68 -8.44 -18.59
N ALA A 156 -31.00 -7.76 -17.66
CA ALA A 156 -31.56 -7.37 -16.37
C ALA A 156 -32.56 -6.20 -16.50
N GLU A 157 -32.29 -5.24 -17.38
CA GLU A 157 -33.21 -4.14 -17.70
C GLU A 157 -34.43 -4.63 -18.48
N GLY A 158 -34.27 -5.58 -19.40
CA GLY A 158 -35.40 -6.21 -20.12
C GLY A 158 -36.36 -6.99 -19.22
N ASN A 159 -35.87 -7.59 -18.12
CA ASN A 159 -36.70 -8.33 -17.17
C ASN A 159 -37.39 -7.45 -16.11
N ALA A 160 -37.03 -6.17 -16.00
CA ALA A 160 -37.64 -5.23 -15.05
C ALA A 160 -38.85 -4.47 -15.65
N GLY A 161 -39.09 -4.59 -16.97
CA GLY A 161 -40.19 -3.93 -17.68
C GLY A 161 -41.45 -4.78 -17.91
N GLU A 162 -41.43 -6.08 -17.60
CA GLU A 162 -42.56 -7.00 -17.78
C GLU A 162 -43.29 -7.34 -16.47
N GLY A 163 -43.08 -6.55 -15.42
CA GLY A 163 -43.62 -6.80 -14.08
C GLY A 163 -44.41 -5.63 -13.49
N GLU A 164 -45.36 -5.05 -14.21
CA GLU A 164 -46.42 -4.22 -13.61
C GLU A 164 -47.70 -4.26 -14.47
N PRO A 165 -48.76 -4.93 -14.01
CA PRO A 165 -50.14 -4.46 -14.15
C PRO A 165 -50.66 -3.86 -12.84
#